data_AF-A0AA36CHD9-F1
#
_entry.id   AF-A0AA36CHD9-F1
#
_cell.length_a   1.000
_cell.length_b   1.000
_cell.length_c   1.000
_cell.angle_alpha   90.00
_cell.angle_beta   90.00
_cell.angle_gamma   90.00
#
_symmetry.space_group_name_H-M   'P 1'
#
loop_
_entity.id
_entity.type
_entity.pdbx_description
1 polymer ?
#
loop_
_entity_poly.entity_id
_entity_poly.type
_entity_poly.pdbx_seq_one_letter_code
_entity_poly.pdbx_strand_id
1 'polypeptide(L)'
;MQNQRIIDSRFIFVTCGDWDLQLQLPREAAHKNIITPSYFAEWINDRVFGDISQTLDESDPILVKADGYPTYHFANIIDDRLMKISHVIRGMEWLSSTGKHVLLYKTFGWEPPVFMHLPLLTRDGKQKLSKRHADAFVDYYHKEKGFLPVAVLNLLIRNGSGIKNFDSNHLYTLEEMVTSFDASLIGKRNLQVDPSSLEHYGRLAFQNSPISQLIPLIRDRVANDLPGFVDLCAAPGGWMQVAKQNMPVSSICIGVDLVPIKPIHGCIALQGDITEESTRQAIRKELKGFQVHVWKPAASRLESAEIFVVCEKYSKPDKVDPDLLNVKKVFLEPNLDPAKPNSQALLLNKKTKKARAEGYAESDGLTLHKTIDATTFVHSSSALDLLAQTSSIKLDQPKWSEAPETTDEELANIEAEIARASAEEKSELKKKKKKMLREKAK
;
A
#
# COMPACT_ATOMS: atom_id res chain seq x y z
N MET A 1 51.12 -57.71 -9.27
CA MET A 1 50.05 -56.75 -9.59
C MET A 1 49.18 -56.63 -8.33
N GLN A 2 49.51 -55.82 -7.32
CA GLN A 2 49.74 -54.37 -7.37
C GLN A 2 48.65 -53.64 -8.17
N ASN A 3 47.40 -53.73 -7.69
CA ASN A 3 46.40 -52.69 -7.96
C ASN A 3 46.76 -51.47 -7.10
N GLN A 4 47.59 -50.60 -7.64
CA GLN A 4 47.85 -49.29 -7.05
C GLN A 4 46.51 -48.52 -6.98
N ARG A 5 46.03 -48.24 -5.76
CA ARG A 5 45.09 -47.13 -5.58
C ARG A 5 45.85 -45.86 -5.93
N ILE A 6 45.29 -45.03 -6.81
CA ILE A 6 45.82 -43.70 -7.08
C ILE A 6 45.56 -42.87 -5.83
N ILE A 7 46.58 -42.71 -4.99
CA ILE A 7 46.56 -41.82 -3.83
C ILE A 7 46.88 -40.42 -4.36
N ASP A 8 45.85 -39.72 -4.84
CA ASP A 8 45.93 -38.26 -4.90
C ASP A 8 45.80 -37.73 -3.46
N SER A 9 46.85 -37.07 -2.96
CA SER A 9 47.02 -36.68 -1.56
C SER A 9 46.13 -35.52 -1.12
N ARG A 10 44.94 -35.37 -1.71
CA ARG A 10 44.08 -34.19 -1.51
C ARG A 10 42.73 -34.49 -0.86
N PHE A 11 42.06 -35.63 -1.12
CA PHE A 11 40.76 -35.93 -0.46
C PHE A 11 40.48 -37.43 -0.24
N ILE A 12 40.42 -37.83 1.04
CA ILE A 12 39.75 -39.04 1.56
C ILE A 12 39.11 -38.64 2.90
N PHE A 13 37.84 -38.96 3.14
CA PHE A 13 37.23 -38.72 4.45
C PHE A 13 37.47 -39.88 5.40
N VAL A 14 38.32 -39.61 6.37
CA VAL A 14 38.49 -40.41 7.57
C VAL A 14 37.49 -39.86 8.59
N THR A 15 36.63 -40.72 9.15
CA THR A 15 35.93 -40.41 10.40
C THR A 15 36.96 -40.04 11.46
N CYS A 16 36.71 -39.11 12.39
CA CYS A 16 37.69 -38.68 13.39
C CYS A 16 38.02 -39.74 14.46
N GLY A 17 38.63 -40.85 14.05
CA GLY A 17 39.61 -41.62 14.77
C GLY A 17 40.94 -41.43 14.04
N ASP A 18 42.02 -41.27 14.80
CA ASP A 18 43.41 -41.21 14.32
C ASP A 18 43.78 -39.95 13.50
N TRP A 19 43.62 -38.77 14.12
CA TRP A 19 44.60 -37.69 13.96
C TRP A 19 45.43 -37.57 15.24
N ASP A 20 46.73 -37.87 15.10
CA ASP A 20 47.71 -37.93 16.18
C ASP A 20 48.14 -36.53 16.61
N LEU A 21 47.31 -35.88 17.43
CA LEU A 21 47.69 -34.68 18.17
C LEU A 21 48.32 -35.08 19.51
N GLN A 22 49.63 -35.32 19.48
CA GLN A 22 50.52 -35.10 20.63
C GLN A 22 50.75 -33.59 20.78
N LEU A 23 49.79 -32.79 21.26
CA LEU A 23 49.46 -32.64 22.69
C LEU A 23 49.08 -33.93 23.42
N GLN A 24 50.03 -34.45 24.20
CA GLN A 24 49.90 -35.69 24.98
C GLN A 24 48.62 -35.74 25.84
N LEU A 25 47.64 -36.56 25.42
CA LEU A 25 46.53 -36.97 26.27
C LEU A 25 46.88 -38.30 26.99
N PRO A 26 46.57 -38.46 28.29
CA PRO A 26 46.96 -39.64 29.07
C PRO A 26 46.35 -40.97 28.56
N ARG A 27 47.14 -42.04 28.66
CA ARG A 27 46.80 -43.40 28.21
C ARG A 27 45.84 -44.13 29.16
N GLU A 28 44.56 -43.78 29.16
CA GLU A 28 43.56 -44.57 29.92
C GLU A 28 42.13 -44.56 29.34
N ALA A 29 41.90 -43.94 28.18
CA ALA A 29 40.57 -43.82 27.55
C ALA A 29 40.10 -45.11 26.84
N ALA A 30 40.08 -46.23 27.55
CA ALA A 30 39.27 -47.39 27.18
C ALA A 30 37.86 -47.25 27.78
N HIS A 31 36.84 -47.55 26.97
CA HIS A 31 35.41 -47.55 27.31
C HIS A 31 34.71 -46.20 27.58
N LYS A 32 33.70 -45.97 26.72
CA LYS A 32 32.46 -45.18 26.93
C LYS A 32 32.63 -43.66 27.03
N ASN A 33 31.69 -42.99 26.36
CA ASN A 33 31.43 -41.55 26.35
C ASN A 33 32.58 -40.70 25.79
N ILE A 34 32.40 -40.26 24.53
CA ILE A 34 33.04 -39.03 24.07
C ILE A 34 32.56 -37.92 25.00
N ILE A 35 33.46 -37.36 25.80
CA ILE A 35 33.16 -36.14 26.55
C ILE A 35 33.34 -34.99 25.57
N THR A 36 32.22 -34.52 25.02
CA THR A 36 32.17 -33.27 24.27
C THR A 36 32.78 -32.17 25.14
N PRO A 37 33.73 -31.35 24.63
CA PRO A 37 34.26 -30.23 25.39
C PRO A 37 33.12 -29.34 25.86
N SER A 38 33.02 -29.13 27.17
CA SER A 38 31.90 -28.42 27.79
C SER A 38 31.83 -26.98 27.28
N TYR A 39 30.88 -26.74 26.37
CA TYR A 39 30.50 -25.44 25.82
C TYR A 39 31.63 -24.66 25.13
N PHE A 40 31.98 -25.06 23.89
CA PHE A 40 32.72 -24.17 23.01
C PHE A 40 31.83 -22.99 22.60
N ALA A 41 32.17 -21.79 23.06
CA ALA A 41 31.53 -20.54 22.65
C ALA A 41 32.40 -19.85 21.58
N GLU A 42 31.99 -19.93 20.31
CA GLU A 42 32.59 -19.13 19.24
C GLU A 42 31.97 -17.73 19.21
N TRP A 43 32.82 -16.72 19.05
CA TRP A 43 32.39 -15.36 18.71
C TRP A 43 32.44 -15.18 17.20
N ILE A 44 31.28 -14.96 16.59
CA ILE A 44 31.13 -14.78 15.14
C ILE A 44 30.81 -13.33 14.87
N ASN A 45 31.64 -12.65 14.08
CA ASN A 45 31.33 -11.32 13.56
C ASN A 45 30.52 -11.45 12.26
N ASP A 46 29.20 -11.32 12.34
CA ASP A 46 28.35 -11.20 11.16
C ASP A 46 28.22 -9.71 10.78
N ARG A 47 28.37 -9.36 9.50
CA ARG A 47 28.34 -7.94 9.09
C ARG A 47 26.98 -7.27 9.20
N VAL A 48 25.89 -8.03 9.25
CA VAL A 48 24.52 -7.51 9.42
C VAL A 48 24.13 -7.56 10.89
N PHE A 49 24.31 -8.70 11.56
CA PHE A 49 23.85 -8.91 12.93
C PHE A 49 24.86 -8.50 14.01
N GLY A 50 26.14 -8.31 13.67
CA GLY A 50 27.22 -7.95 14.59
C GLY A 50 27.86 -9.17 15.27
N ASP A 51 28.48 -8.94 16.42
CA ASP A 51 29.09 -10.01 17.21
C ASP A 51 28.02 -10.89 17.87
N ILE A 52 28.07 -12.19 17.55
CA ILE A 52 27.17 -13.21 18.07
C ILE A 52 28.01 -14.30 18.74
N SER A 53 27.77 -14.51 20.03
CA SER A 53 28.25 -15.70 20.73
C SER A 53 27.34 -16.88 20.39
N GLN A 54 27.91 -17.98 19.89
CA GLN A 54 27.19 -19.23 19.65
C GLN A 54 27.77 -20.35 20.49
N THR A 55 26.91 -20.92 21.34
CA THR A 55 27.14 -22.21 22.00
C THR A 55 26.81 -23.32 21.00
N LEU A 56 27.77 -24.21 20.75
CA LEU A 56 27.56 -25.38 19.91
C LEU A 56 27.03 -26.54 20.77
N ASP A 57 25.77 -26.93 20.56
CA ASP A 57 25.16 -28.10 21.21
C ASP A 57 25.78 -29.43 20.78
N GLU A 58 25.73 -30.42 21.68
CA GLU A 58 26.55 -31.64 21.77
C GLU A 58 26.50 -32.65 20.60
N SER A 59 25.80 -32.37 19.49
CA SER A 59 25.70 -33.29 18.36
C SER A 59 26.74 -33.03 17.27
N ASP A 60 27.65 -34.00 17.11
CA ASP A 60 28.62 -34.02 16.01
C ASP A 60 27.90 -33.88 14.65
N PRO A 61 28.25 -32.88 13.83
CA PRO A 61 27.62 -32.70 12.54
C PRO A 61 28.09 -33.79 11.57
N ILE A 62 27.15 -34.53 10.98
CA ILE A 62 27.44 -35.45 9.88
C ILE A 62 28.03 -34.64 8.72
N LEU A 63 29.29 -34.90 8.35
CA LEU A 63 29.98 -34.22 7.24
C LEU A 63 29.78 -34.95 5.90
N VAL A 64 29.72 -36.29 5.93
CA VAL A 64 29.52 -37.14 4.75
C VAL A 64 28.44 -38.17 5.09
N LYS A 65 27.49 -38.36 4.17
CA LYS A 65 26.40 -39.32 4.28
C LYS A 65 26.88 -40.74 3.97
N ALA A 66 26.09 -41.74 4.33
CA ALA A 66 26.39 -43.15 4.03
C ALA A 66 26.49 -43.48 2.52
N ASP A 67 25.94 -42.63 1.65
CA ASP A 67 26.06 -42.73 0.18
C ASP A 67 27.36 -42.11 -0.38
N GLY A 68 28.26 -41.65 0.50
CA GLY A 68 29.54 -41.03 0.12
C GLY A 68 29.45 -39.55 -0.27
N TYR A 69 28.24 -38.97 -0.37
CA TYR A 69 28.09 -37.55 -0.69
C TYR A 69 28.22 -36.68 0.57
N PRO A 70 28.87 -35.50 0.47
CA PRO A 70 28.96 -34.55 1.57
C PRO A 70 27.57 -34.01 1.97
N THR A 71 27.42 -33.60 3.22
CA THR A 71 26.28 -32.80 3.67
C THR A 71 26.48 -31.33 3.28
N TYR A 72 25.41 -30.53 3.32
CA TYR A 72 25.49 -29.11 2.98
C TYR A 72 26.55 -28.35 3.78
N HIS A 73 26.66 -28.59 5.09
CA HIS A 73 27.66 -27.92 5.93
C HIS A 73 29.09 -28.15 5.46
N PHE A 74 29.35 -29.32 4.88
CA PHE A 74 30.68 -29.74 4.51
C PHE A 74 31.01 -29.46 3.05
N ALA A 75 30.04 -29.65 2.14
CA ALA A 75 30.17 -29.23 0.74
C ALA A 75 30.37 -27.72 0.62
N ASN A 76 29.54 -26.92 1.31
CA ASN A 76 29.54 -25.47 1.19
C ASN A 76 30.91 -24.84 1.50
N ILE A 77 31.58 -25.25 2.57
CA ILE A 77 32.90 -24.67 2.92
C ILE A 77 34.02 -25.08 1.95
N ILE A 78 33.93 -26.27 1.34
CA ILE A 78 34.90 -26.72 0.33
C ILE A 78 34.67 -25.92 -0.95
N ASP A 79 33.42 -25.83 -1.41
CA ASP A 79 33.06 -25.10 -2.63
C ASP A 79 33.39 -23.61 -2.47
N ASP A 80 33.05 -23.00 -1.34
CA ASP A 80 33.41 -21.62 -1.01
C ASP A 80 34.93 -21.39 -1.10
N ARG A 81 35.73 -22.31 -0.53
CA ARG A 81 37.19 -22.25 -0.56
C ARG A 81 37.76 -22.43 -1.97
N LEU A 82 37.26 -23.39 -2.74
CA LEU A 82 37.72 -23.69 -4.11
C LEU A 82 37.33 -22.57 -5.10
N MET A 83 36.13 -22.00 -4.94
CA MET A 83 35.63 -20.86 -5.73
C MET A 83 36.16 -19.51 -5.24
N LYS A 84 36.95 -19.48 -4.15
CA LYS A 84 37.54 -18.27 -3.54
C LYS A 84 36.49 -17.23 -3.13
N ILE A 85 35.38 -17.70 -2.56
CA ILE A 85 34.31 -16.84 -2.04
C ILE A 85 34.87 -15.97 -0.91
N SER A 86 34.69 -14.65 -1.02
CA SER A 86 35.13 -13.67 -0.02
C SER A 86 34.02 -13.27 0.95
N HIS A 87 32.77 -13.29 0.49
CA HIS A 87 31.58 -12.89 1.25
C HIS A 87 30.46 -13.92 1.05
N VAL A 88 29.98 -14.50 2.14
CA VAL A 88 28.84 -15.42 2.13
C VAL A 88 27.59 -14.67 2.58
N ILE A 89 26.75 -14.31 1.61
CA ILE A 89 25.48 -13.59 1.82
C ILE A 89 24.33 -14.60 1.72
N ARG A 90 23.61 -14.85 2.82
CA ARG A 90 22.54 -15.88 2.88
C ARG A 90 21.45 -15.55 3.90
N GLY A 91 20.29 -16.22 3.84
CA GLY A 91 19.20 -16.00 4.80
C GLY A 91 19.56 -16.38 6.24
N MET A 92 19.04 -15.62 7.22
CA MET A 92 19.35 -15.76 8.65
C MET A 92 18.96 -17.12 9.27
N GLU A 93 18.22 -17.98 8.58
CA GLU A 93 18.04 -19.39 9.00
C GLU A 93 19.37 -20.15 9.15
N TRP A 94 20.42 -19.74 8.43
CA TRP A 94 21.75 -20.35 8.55
C TRP A 94 22.61 -19.76 9.67
N LEU A 95 22.14 -18.72 10.36
CA LEU A 95 22.93 -18.01 11.37
C LEU A 95 23.38 -18.97 12.47
N SER A 96 22.47 -19.79 13.02
CA SER A 96 22.75 -20.81 14.06
C SER A 96 23.69 -21.93 13.63
N SER A 97 23.92 -22.10 12.33
CA SER A 97 24.88 -23.08 11.78
C SER A 97 26.25 -22.49 11.49
N THR A 98 26.40 -21.16 11.60
CA THR A 98 27.62 -20.47 11.18
C THR A 98 28.80 -20.78 12.12
N GLY A 99 28.57 -21.00 13.42
CA GLY A 99 29.63 -21.47 14.33
C GLY A 99 30.22 -22.81 13.90
N LYS A 100 29.39 -23.74 13.39
CA LYS A 100 29.85 -25.03 12.83
C LYS A 100 30.69 -24.82 11.57
N HIS A 101 30.30 -23.87 10.71
CA HIS A 101 31.06 -23.55 9.49
C HIS A 101 32.42 -22.92 9.83
N VAL A 102 32.44 -21.93 10.72
CA VAL A 102 33.68 -21.26 11.20
C VAL A 102 34.62 -22.27 11.85
N LEU A 103 34.12 -23.17 12.69
CA LEU A 103 34.91 -24.24 13.29
C LEU A 103 35.57 -25.12 12.22
N LEU A 104 34.81 -25.57 11.22
CA LEU A 104 35.36 -26.39 10.13
C LEU A 104 36.44 -25.66 9.32
N TYR A 105 36.25 -24.37 8.99
CA TYR A 105 37.32 -23.56 8.37
C TYR A 105 38.59 -23.58 9.21
N LYS A 106 38.48 -23.34 10.53
CA LYS A 106 39.62 -23.39 11.46
C LYS A 106 40.26 -24.78 11.53
N THR A 107 39.48 -25.86 11.51
CA THR A 107 39.99 -27.25 11.50
C THR A 107 40.88 -27.55 10.30
N PHE A 108 40.57 -26.99 9.12
CA PHE A 108 41.42 -27.11 7.93
C PHE A 108 42.56 -26.07 7.85
N GLY A 109 42.72 -25.22 8.88
CA GLY A 109 43.68 -24.12 8.87
C GLY A 109 43.36 -23.04 7.82
N TRP A 110 42.08 -22.87 7.48
CA TRP A 110 41.60 -21.89 6.50
C TRP A 110 40.99 -20.67 7.20
N GLU A 111 41.20 -19.49 6.61
CA GLU A 111 40.47 -18.29 6.99
C GLU A 111 39.01 -18.40 6.49
N PRO A 112 38.00 -18.18 7.36
CA PRO A 112 36.61 -18.16 6.94
C PRO A 112 36.29 -16.89 6.13
N PRO A 113 35.33 -16.95 5.19
CA PRO A 113 34.85 -15.78 4.47
C PRO A 113 34.06 -14.84 5.39
N VAL A 114 33.81 -13.63 4.92
CA VAL A 114 32.96 -12.65 5.63
C VAL A 114 31.50 -13.11 5.55
N PHE A 115 30.87 -13.39 6.71
CA PHE A 115 29.46 -13.77 6.76
C PHE A 115 28.52 -12.55 6.83
N MET A 116 27.44 -12.62 6.07
CA MET A 116 26.37 -11.62 6.05
C MET A 116 25.01 -12.32 6.01
N HIS A 117 24.30 -12.35 7.13
CA HIS A 117 22.98 -12.97 7.18
C HIS A 117 21.86 -11.95 6.90
N LEU A 118 21.00 -12.27 5.93
CA LEU A 118 19.87 -11.43 5.53
C LEU A 118 18.63 -11.74 6.38
N PRO A 119 17.86 -10.71 6.82
CA PRO A 119 16.64 -10.91 7.56
C PRO A 119 15.52 -11.55 6.70
N LEU A 120 14.46 -12.02 7.33
CA LEU A 120 13.40 -12.75 6.63
C LEU A 120 12.42 -11.83 5.90
N LEU A 121 11.94 -12.29 4.73
CA LEU A 121 10.70 -11.79 4.15
C LEU A 121 9.50 -12.31 4.93
N THR A 122 8.58 -11.41 5.28
CA THR A 122 7.37 -11.70 6.05
C THR A 122 6.14 -11.13 5.38
N ARG A 123 4.99 -11.79 5.55
CA ARG A 123 3.71 -11.35 4.99
C ARG A 123 3.11 -10.20 5.81
N ASP A 124 2.85 -10.48 7.09
CA ASP A 124 2.23 -9.53 8.04
C ASP A 124 3.20 -9.11 9.16
N GLY A 125 4.49 -8.98 8.86
CA GLY A 125 5.56 -8.69 9.82
C GLY A 125 5.93 -9.84 10.77
N LYS A 126 5.07 -10.87 10.89
CA LYS A 126 5.26 -12.03 11.80
C LYS A 126 5.49 -13.35 11.08
N GLN A 127 4.67 -13.69 10.09
CA GLN A 127 4.78 -14.97 9.38
C GLN A 127 5.81 -14.90 8.25
N LYS A 128 6.79 -15.81 8.25
CA LYS A 128 7.76 -15.97 7.15
C LYS A 128 7.02 -16.35 5.86
N LEU A 129 7.39 -15.71 4.76
CA LEU A 129 6.89 -16.05 3.42
C LEU A 129 7.24 -17.51 3.10
N SER A 130 6.27 -18.33 2.66
CA SER A 130 6.49 -19.76 2.45
C SER A 130 5.84 -20.27 1.17
N LYS A 131 6.48 -21.25 0.51
CA LYS A 131 6.02 -21.88 -0.75
C LYS A 131 4.63 -22.56 -0.67
N ARG A 132 3.97 -22.55 0.50
CA ARG A 132 2.58 -22.97 0.69
C ARG A 132 1.57 -21.91 0.19
N HIS A 133 2.04 -20.71 -0.13
CA HIS A 133 1.23 -19.60 -0.62
C HIS A 133 1.81 -19.05 -1.93
N ALA A 134 0.94 -18.62 -2.84
CA ALA A 134 1.33 -18.18 -4.19
C ALA A 134 2.24 -16.93 -4.17
N ASP A 135 2.06 -16.05 -3.18
CA ASP A 135 2.87 -14.85 -2.94
C ASP A 135 4.35 -15.14 -2.59
N ALA A 136 4.74 -16.40 -2.36
CA ALA A 136 6.13 -16.79 -2.25
C ALA A 136 6.85 -17.01 -3.60
N PHE A 137 6.13 -16.98 -4.72
CA PHE A 137 6.68 -17.19 -6.07
C PHE A 137 6.76 -15.88 -6.85
N VAL A 138 7.86 -15.66 -7.58
CA VAL A 138 8.01 -14.45 -8.43
C VAL A 138 6.95 -14.38 -9.53
N ASP A 139 6.58 -15.54 -10.08
CA ASP A 139 5.53 -15.69 -11.10
C ASP A 139 4.16 -15.14 -10.65
N TYR A 140 3.82 -15.18 -9.36
CA TYR A 140 2.58 -14.59 -8.84
C TYR A 140 2.54 -13.08 -9.08
N TYR A 141 3.64 -12.38 -8.82
CA TYR A 141 3.71 -10.94 -9.00
C TYR A 141 3.69 -10.53 -10.47
N HIS A 142 4.39 -11.28 -11.33
CA HIS A 142 4.48 -10.95 -12.75
C HIS A 142 3.26 -11.44 -13.55
N LYS A 143 2.97 -12.75 -13.51
CA LYS A 143 1.94 -13.39 -14.35
C LYS A 143 0.53 -13.18 -13.78
N GLU A 144 0.30 -13.49 -12.50
CA GLU A 144 -1.05 -13.34 -11.93
C GLU A 144 -1.40 -11.86 -11.67
N LYS A 145 -0.48 -11.09 -11.07
CA LYS A 145 -0.75 -9.69 -10.68
C LYS A 145 -0.40 -8.63 -11.72
N GLY A 146 0.41 -8.95 -12.73
CA GLY A 146 0.77 -8.00 -13.80
C GLY A 146 1.80 -6.94 -13.39
N PHE A 147 2.50 -7.10 -12.27
CA PHE A 147 3.53 -6.15 -11.86
C PHE A 147 4.77 -6.26 -12.76
N LEU A 148 5.33 -5.10 -13.10
CA LEU A 148 6.61 -5.00 -13.80
C LEU A 148 7.75 -5.40 -12.84
N PRO A 149 8.83 -6.07 -13.33
CA PRO A 149 9.93 -6.52 -12.48
C PRO A 149 10.55 -5.39 -11.64
N VAL A 150 10.67 -4.18 -12.20
CA VAL A 150 11.21 -3.01 -11.49
C VAL A 150 10.36 -2.61 -10.27
N ALA A 151 9.04 -2.80 -10.30
CA ALA A 151 8.17 -2.53 -9.16
C ALA A 151 8.38 -3.54 -8.02
N VAL A 152 8.60 -4.82 -8.37
CA VAL A 152 8.90 -5.88 -7.39
C VAL A 152 10.29 -5.66 -6.78
N LEU A 153 11.28 -5.25 -7.58
CA LEU A 153 12.59 -4.86 -7.06
C LEU A 153 12.49 -3.65 -6.11
N ASN A 154 11.72 -2.62 -6.45
CA ASN A 154 11.49 -1.45 -5.59
C ASN A 154 10.80 -1.80 -4.26
N LEU A 155 9.90 -2.80 -4.24
CA LEU A 155 9.37 -3.36 -3.00
C LEU A 155 10.45 -4.02 -2.14
N LEU A 156 11.35 -4.80 -2.76
CA LEU A 156 12.40 -5.56 -2.06
C LEU A 156 13.54 -4.69 -1.53
N ILE A 157 13.82 -3.54 -2.16
CA ILE A 157 14.84 -2.59 -1.67
C ILE A 157 14.35 -1.64 -0.57
N ARG A 158 13.15 -1.83 -0.01
CA ARG A 158 12.67 -1.05 1.13
C ARG A 158 13.39 -1.45 2.43
N ASN A 159 13.37 -0.55 3.42
CA ASN A 159 13.55 -0.85 4.84
C ASN A 159 14.82 -1.67 5.20
N GLY A 160 16.01 -1.13 4.92
CA GLY A 160 17.27 -1.77 5.32
C GLY A 160 17.77 -2.83 4.32
N SER A 161 17.60 -2.55 3.04
CA SER A 161 18.10 -3.35 1.92
C SER A 161 19.57 -3.09 1.55
N GLY A 162 20.18 -2.06 2.14
CA GLY A 162 21.49 -1.54 1.74
C GLY A 162 21.46 -0.25 0.91
N ILE A 163 20.31 0.25 0.44
CA ILE A 163 20.25 1.46 -0.39
C ILE A 163 20.51 2.75 0.42
N LYS A 164 21.50 3.55 -0.01
CA LYS A 164 21.80 4.88 0.56
C LYS A 164 20.66 5.86 0.29
N ASN A 165 20.29 6.64 1.33
CA ASN A 165 19.31 7.74 1.24
C ASN A 165 17.98 7.33 0.57
N PHE A 166 17.47 6.14 0.89
CA PHE A 166 16.26 5.59 0.30
C PHE A 166 15.03 6.52 0.47
N ASP A 167 14.58 7.11 -0.62
CA ASP A 167 13.25 7.74 -0.77
C ASP A 167 12.18 6.70 -1.17
N SER A 168 11.08 6.64 -0.41
CA SER A 168 9.95 5.77 -0.71
C SER A 168 9.19 6.14 -1.99
N ASN A 169 9.27 7.39 -2.47
CA ASN A 169 8.53 7.88 -3.64
C ASN A 169 9.34 7.82 -4.95
N HIS A 170 10.64 7.50 -4.88
CA HIS A 170 11.48 7.31 -6.06
C HIS A 170 11.31 5.90 -6.61
N LEU A 171 11.32 5.76 -7.94
CA LEU A 171 11.37 4.47 -8.61
C LEU A 171 12.81 4.21 -9.07
N TYR A 172 13.57 3.50 -8.25
CA TYR A 172 14.95 3.16 -8.56
C TYR A 172 15.02 2.22 -9.76
N THR A 173 15.91 2.51 -10.69
CA THR A 173 16.39 1.60 -11.73
C THR A 173 17.38 0.58 -11.15
N LEU A 174 17.64 -0.52 -11.86
CA LEU A 174 18.62 -1.50 -11.43
C LEU A 174 20.04 -0.91 -11.34
N GLU A 175 20.39 0.03 -12.22
CA GLU A 175 21.69 0.71 -12.23
C GLU A 175 21.85 1.66 -11.03
N GLU A 176 20.79 2.39 -10.67
CA GLU A 176 20.76 3.19 -9.43
C GLU A 176 20.84 2.30 -8.19
N MET A 177 20.14 1.15 -8.15
CA MET A 177 20.25 0.19 -7.05
C MET A 177 21.69 -0.29 -6.87
N VAL A 178 22.36 -0.72 -7.95
CA VAL A 178 23.76 -1.17 -7.91
C VAL A 178 24.70 -0.05 -7.46
N THR A 179 24.50 1.17 -7.94
CA THR A 179 25.37 2.32 -7.62
C THR A 179 25.18 2.85 -6.20
N SER A 180 23.97 2.76 -5.65
CA SER A 180 23.61 3.26 -4.31
C SER A 180 23.68 2.20 -3.21
N PHE A 181 23.95 0.93 -3.55
CA PHE A 181 24.03 -0.17 -2.59
C PHE A 181 25.25 -0.07 -1.67
N ASP A 182 25.00 -0.30 -0.38
CA ASP A 182 25.99 -0.39 0.68
C ASP A 182 25.62 -1.52 1.63
N ALA A 183 26.46 -2.55 1.66
CA ALA A 183 26.21 -3.74 2.48
C ALA A 183 26.20 -3.43 4.00
N SER A 184 26.77 -2.29 4.43
CA SER A 184 26.72 -1.84 5.84
C SER A 184 25.37 -1.23 6.24
N LEU A 185 24.51 -0.87 5.27
CA LEU A 185 23.17 -0.33 5.50
C LEU A 185 22.07 -1.41 5.47
N ILE A 186 22.46 -2.69 5.43
CA ILE A 186 21.52 -3.81 5.55
C ILE A 186 21.00 -3.87 7.00
N GLY A 187 19.68 -3.83 7.15
CA GLY A 187 19.00 -3.81 8.44
C GLY A 187 18.81 -5.20 9.03
N LYS A 188 18.79 -5.28 10.36
CA LYS A 188 18.51 -6.53 11.10
C LYS A 188 17.01 -6.91 11.17
N ARG A 189 16.11 -6.06 10.65
CA ARG A 189 14.65 -6.24 10.76
C ARG A 189 14.11 -7.02 9.57
N ASN A 190 13.16 -7.91 9.82
CA ASN A 190 12.42 -8.60 8.77
C ASN A 190 11.69 -7.58 7.88
N LEU A 191 11.76 -7.79 6.56
CA LEU A 191 11.05 -6.97 5.59
C LEU A 191 9.60 -7.49 5.49
N GLN A 192 8.63 -6.59 5.64
CA GLN A 192 7.23 -6.87 5.39
C GLN A 192 6.89 -6.64 3.91
N VAL A 193 6.31 -7.66 3.28
CA VAL A 193 5.75 -7.61 1.92
C VAL A 193 4.42 -6.87 1.96
N ASP A 194 4.50 -5.55 1.98
CA ASP A 194 3.33 -4.65 2.04
C ASP A 194 2.69 -4.44 0.65
N PRO A 195 1.43 -4.86 0.43
CA PRO A 195 0.74 -4.70 -0.83
C PRO A 195 0.55 -3.24 -1.27
N SER A 196 0.37 -2.31 -0.33
CA SER A 196 0.09 -0.90 -0.66
C SER A 196 1.29 -0.22 -1.34
N SER A 197 2.50 -0.51 -0.86
CA SER A 197 3.73 -0.03 -1.50
C SER A 197 4.03 -0.75 -2.81
N LEU A 198 3.68 -2.04 -2.93
CA LEU A 198 3.79 -2.75 -4.22
C LEU A 198 2.87 -2.13 -5.27
N GLU A 199 1.64 -1.77 -4.93
CA GLU A 199 0.77 -1.03 -5.83
C GLU A 199 1.31 0.37 -6.17
N HIS A 200 1.90 1.07 -5.20
CA HIS A 200 2.55 2.36 -5.44
C HIS A 200 3.68 2.25 -6.48
N TYR A 201 4.64 1.35 -6.28
CA TYR A 201 5.71 1.11 -7.26
C TYR A 201 5.18 0.54 -8.57
N GLY A 202 4.10 -0.25 -8.55
CA GLY A 202 3.43 -0.72 -9.76
C GLY A 202 2.89 0.44 -10.61
N ARG A 203 2.24 1.43 -9.98
CA ARG A 203 1.77 2.66 -10.66
C ARG A 203 2.94 3.47 -11.20
N LEU A 204 3.97 3.72 -10.39
CA LEU A 204 5.16 4.47 -10.83
C LEU A 204 5.88 3.76 -11.99
N ALA A 205 6.07 2.45 -11.91
CA ALA A 205 6.72 1.66 -12.95
C ALA A 205 5.92 1.72 -14.26
N PHE A 206 4.60 1.60 -14.21
CA PHE A 206 3.75 1.70 -15.39
C PHE A 206 3.80 3.10 -16.02
N GLN A 207 3.74 4.16 -15.19
CA GLN A 207 3.80 5.56 -15.65
C GLN A 207 5.14 5.94 -16.30
N ASN A 208 6.26 5.41 -15.79
CA ASN A 208 7.61 5.70 -16.30
C ASN A 208 8.05 4.74 -17.43
N SER A 209 7.27 3.71 -17.75
CA SER A 209 7.63 2.75 -18.81
C SER A 209 7.24 3.24 -20.20
N PRO A 210 8.12 3.11 -21.21
CA PRO A 210 7.76 3.41 -22.60
C PRO A 210 6.59 2.55 -23.09
N ILE A 211 5.60 3.17 -23.74
CA ILE A 211 4.37 2.47 -24.18
C ILE A 211 4.67 1.30 -25.14
N SER A 212 5.75 1.38 -25.92
CA SER A 212 6.24 0.32 -26.80
C SER A 212 6.68 -0.94 -26.06
N GLN A 213 7.15 -0.82 -24.81
CA GLN A 213 7.50 -1.96 -23.96
C GLN A 213 6.26 -2.52 -23.22
N LEU A 214 5.27 -1.66 -22.94
CA LEU A 214 4.01 -2.06 -22.30
C LEU A 214 3.07 -2.81 -23.25
N ILE A 215 2.97 -2.42 -24.53
CA ILE A 215 2.04 -3.02 -25.50
C ILE A 215 2.17 -4.55 -25.61
N PRO A 216 3.37 -5.16 -25.73
CA PRO A 216 3.53 -6.61 -25.75
C PRO A 216 3.01 -7.28 -24.46
N LEU A 217 3.35 -6.73 -23.30
CA LEU A 217 2.95 -7.26 -21.99
C LEU A 217 1.43 -7.19 -21.78
N ILE A 218 0.82 -6.07 -22.19
CA ILE A 218 -0.64 -5.89 -22.16
C ILE A 218 -1.31 -6.87 -23.12
N ARG A 219 -0.79 -7.03 -24.34
CA ARG A 219 -1.33 -7.96 -25.34
C ARG A 219 -1.28 -9.40 -24.84
N ASP A 220 -0.17 -9.82 -24.24
CA ASP A 220 0.00 -11.18 -23.71
C ASP A 220 -0.98 -11.45 -22.56
N ARG A 221 -1.18 -10.47 -21.67
CA ARG A 221 -2.19 -10.53 -20.59
C ARG A 221 -3.62 -10.59 -21.13
N VAL A 222 -3.96 -9.71 -22.07
CA VAL A 222 -5.27 -9.72 -22.77
C VAL A 222 -5.51 -11.04 -23.50
N ALA A 223 -4.49 -11.62 -24.13
CA ALA A 223 -4.61 -12.86 -24.89
C ALA A 223 -4.85 -14.09 -24.00
N ASN A 224 -4.29 -14.10 -22.78
CA ASN A 224 -4.45 -15.20 -21.84
C ASN A 224 -5.73 -15.08 -20.98
N ASP A 225 -6.17 -13.86 -20.63
CA ASP A 225 -7.24 -13.64 -19.65
C ASP A 225 -8.61 -13.23 -20.25
N LEU A 226 -8.68 -12.71 -21.50
CA LEU A 226 -9.92 -12.15 -22.06
C LEU A 226 -10.50 -12.95 -23.26
N PRO A 227 -11.54 -13.79 -23.05
CA PRO A 227 -12.18 -14.56 -24.12
C PRO A 227 -13.00 -13.69 -25.09
N GLY A 228 -13.25 -12.43 -24.76
CA GLY A 228 -13.95 -11.48 -25.61
C GLY A 228 -14.20 -10.14 -24.92
N PHE A 229 -14.84 -9.22 -25.64
CA PHE A 229 -15.23 -7.90 -25.15
C PHE A 229 -16.63 -7.49 -25.63
N VAL A 230 -17.24 -6.56 -24.89
CA VAL A 230 -18.46 -5.85 -25.29
C VAL A 230 -18.15 -4.35 -25.30
N ASP A 231 -18.31 -3.73 -26.46
CA ASP A 231 -18.20 -2.29 -26.69
C ASP A 231 -19.61 -1.68 -26.63
N LEU A 232 -19.78 -0.63 -25.82
CA LEU A 232 -21.08 0.01 -25.57
C LEU A 232 -21.02 1.46 -26.05
N CYS A 233 -22.07 1.92 -26.74
CA CYS A 233 -22.05 3.15 -27.53
C CYS A 233 -20.94 3.07 -28.61
N ALA A 234 -20.90 1.93 -29.29
CA ALA A 234 -19.80 1.52 -30.15
C ALA A 234 -19.73 2.24 -31.51
N ALA A 235 -20.77 2.98 -31.94
CA ALA A 235 -20.76 3.64 -33.24
C ALA A 235 -19.72 4.78 -33.29
N PRO A 236 -18.93 4.93 -34.38
CA PRO A 236 -19.05 4.25 -35.67
C PRO A 236 -18.32 2.88 -35.78
N GLY A 237 -17.69 2.39 -34.72
CA GLY A 237 -16.97 1.11 -34.66
C GLY A 237 -15.46 1.23 -34.38
N GLY A 238 -14.95 2.41 -34.02
CA GLY A 238 -13.50 2.65 -33.88
C GLY A 238 -12.83 1.77 -32.82
N TRP A 239 -13.44 1.65 -31.63
CA TRP A 239 -12.92 0.81 -30.55
C TRP A 239 -12.98 -0.68 -30.92
N MET A 240 -14.08 -1.15 -31.51
CA MET A 240 -14.19 -2.51 -32.06
C MET A 240 -13.06 -2.86 -33.03
N GLN A 241 -12.68 -1.92 -33.93
CA GLN A 241 -11.59 -2.13 -34.88
C GLN A 241 -10.23 -2.25 -34.18
N VAL A 242 -9.93 -1.35 -33.22
CA VAL A 242 -8.69 -1.39 -32.43
C VAL A 242 -8.59 -2.68 -31.60
N ALA A 243 -9.69 -3.09 -30.98
CA ALA A 243 -9.75 -4.31 -30.19
C ALA A 243 -9.55 -5.55 -31.07
N LYS A 244 -10.21 -5.64 -32.24
CA LYS A 244 -10.04 -6.79 -33.15
C LYS A 244 -8.62 -6.92 -33.72
N GLN A 245 -7.87 -5.81 -33.82
CA GLN A 245 -6.46 -5.82 -34.22
C GLN A 245 -5.50 -6.28 -33.10
N ASN A 246 -5.90 -6.22 -31.84
CA ASN A 246 -5.01 -6.46 -30.69
C ASN A 246 -5.38 -7.68 -29.83
N MET A 247 -6.61 -8.18 -29.93
CA MET A 247 -7.06 -9.41 -29.26
C MET A 247 -6.81 -10.66 -30.12
N PRO A 248 -6.75 -11.86 -29.51
CA PRO A 248 -6.73 -13.13 -30.22
C PRO A 248 -7.83 -13.25 -31.29
N VAL A 249 -7.54 -13.98 -32.37
CA VAL A 249 -8.49 -14.20 -33.48
C VAL A 249 -9.79 -14.85 -33.00
N SER A 250 -9.68 -15.73 -31.99
CA SER A 250 -10.77 -16.45 -31.33
C SER A 250 -11.62 -15.59 -30.37
N SER A 251 -11.17 -14.39 -30.00
CA SER A 251 -11.90 -13.55 -29.05
C SER A 251 -13.22 -13.04 -29.63
N ILE A 252 -14.28 -13.12 -28.82
CA ILE A 252 -15.60 -12.60 -29.17
C ILE A 252 -15.56 -11.06 -29.15
N CYS A 253 -16.10 -10.45 -30.20
CA CYS A 253 -16.20 -9.01 -30.37
C CYS A 253 -17.67 -8.65 -30.56
N ILE A 254 -18.27 -7.95 -29.59
CA ILE A 254 -19.66 -7.46 -29.67
C ILE A 254 -19.64 -5.94 -29.50
N GLY A 255 -20.25 -5.20 -30.42
CA GLY A 255 -20.52 -3.77 -30.28
C GLY A 255 -22.02 -3.52 -30.21
N VAL A 256 -22.42 -2.57 -29.36
CA VAL A 256 -23.82 -2.21 -29.14
C VAL A 256 -23.98 -0.69 -29.21
N ASP A 257 -24.95 -0.22 -29.98
CA ASP A 257 -25.29 1.20 -30.10
C ASP A 257 -26.77 1.40 -30.47
N LEU A 258 -27.31 2.59 -30.21
CA LEU A 258 -28.64 2.99 -30.68
C LEU A 258 -28.64 3.20 -32.20
N VAL A 259 -27.52 3.66 -32.79
CA VAL A 259 -27.39 3.88 -34.24
C VAL A 259 -26.65 2.72 -34.94
N PRO A 260 -26.80 2.53 -36.26
CA PRO A 260 -26.13 1.45 -36.98
C PRO A 260 -24.59 1.59 -36.92
N ILE A 261 -23.92 0.57 -36.37
CA ILE A 261 -22.46 0.46 -36.37
C ILE A 261 -21.99 -0.02 -37.74
N LYS A 262 -20.88 0.51 -38.26
CA LYS A 262 -20.30 0.06 -39.54
C LYS A 262 -19.84 -1.40 -39.42
N PRO A 263 -20.12 -2.28 -40.41
CA PRO A 263 -19.68 -3.66 -40.38
C PRO A 263 -18.15 -3.80 -40.25
N ILE A 264 -17.70 -4.55 -39.25
CA ILE A 264 -16.28 -4.85 -38.97
C ILE A 264 -16.11 -6.37 -39.02
N HIS A 265 -15.14 -6.84 -39.79
CA HIS A 265 -14.94 -8.28 -40.01
C HIS A 265 -14.55 -9.01 -38.72
N GLY A 266 -15.23 -10.13 -38.43
CA GLY A 266 -15.01 -10.91 -37.21
C GLY A 266 -15.53 -10.25 -35.92
N CYS A 267 -16.45 -9.30 -36.06
CA CYS A 267 -17.18 -8.63 -34.98
C CYS A 267 -18.70 -8.70 -35.19
N ILE A 268 -19.45 -8.68 -34.08
CA ILE A 268 -20.91 -8.68 -34.04
C ILE A 268 -21.35 -7.25 -33.73
N ALA A 269 -22.22 -6.68 -34.56
CA ALA A 269 -22.85 -5.38 -34.33
C ALA A 269 -24.32 -5.58 -33.94
N LEU A 270 -24.71 -5.10 -32.78
CA LEU A 270 -26.10 -5.08 -32.29
C LEU A 270 -26.59 -3.63 -32.29
N GLN A 271 -27.76 -3.39 -32.88
CA GLN A 271 -28.44 -2.11 -32.77
C GLN A 271 -29.56 -2.22 -31.73
N GLY A 272 -29.55 -1.35 -30.71
CA GLY A 272 -30.55 -1.34 -29.65
C GLY A 272 -30.18 -0.40 -28.49
N ASP A 273 -31.19 0.03 -27.73
CA ASP A 273 -30.99 0.83 -26.52
C ASP A 273 -30.39 -0.03 -25.40
N ILE A 274 -29.25 0.36 -24.85
CA ILE A 274 -28.53 -0.38 -23.79
C ILE A 274 -29.28 -0.41 -22.45
N THR A 275 -30.31 0.42 -22.28
CA THR A 275 -31.18 0.42 -21.09
C THR A 275 -32.28 -0.64 -21.17
N GLU A 276 -32.62 -1.13 -22.36
CA GLU A 276 -33.68 -2.11 -22.60
C GLU A 276 -33.26 -3.56 -22.33
N GLU A 277 -34.16 -4.36 -21.75
CA GLU A 277 -33.88 -5.77 -21.44
C GLU A 277 -33.77 -6.62 -22.73
N SER A 278 -34.39 -6.22 -23.83
CA SER A 278 -34.25 -6.86 -25.14
C SER A 278 -32.80 -6.81 -25.65
N THR A 279 -32.16 -5.64 -25.56
CA THR A 279 -30.74 -5.46 -25.88
C THR A 279 -29.85 -6.28 -24.95
N ARG A 280 -30.17 -6.31 -23.64
CA ARG A 280 -29.44 -7.15 -22.67
C ARG A 280 -29.55 -8.65 -22.99
N GLN A 281 -30.71 -9.12 -23.44
CA GLN A 281 -30.90 -10.50 -23.87
C GLN A 281 -30.11 -10.81 -25.15
N ALA A 282 -30.07 -9.89 -26.11
CA ALA A 282 -29.25 -10.03 -27.32
C ALA A 282 -27.75 -10.16 -26.99
N ILE A 283 -27.22 -9.30 -26.11
CA ILE A 283 -25.83 -9.39 -25.63
C ILE A 283 -25.57 -10.73 -24.94
N ARG A 284 -26.43 -11.16 -24.02
CA ARG A 284 -26.30 -12.45 -23.30
C ARG A 284 -26.28 -13.66 -24.25
N LYS A 285 -27.10 -13.63 -25.31
CA LYS A 285 -27.16 -14.69 -26.31
C LYS A 285 -25.82 -14.85 -27.05
N GLU A 286 -25.23 -13.74 -27.49
CA GLU A 286 -23.96 -13.76 -28.22
C GLU A 286 -22.75 -14.03 -27.30
N LEU A 287 -22.84 -13.67 -26.02
CA LEU A 287 -21.84 -14.02 -25.00
C LEU A 287 -21.77 -15.50 -24.64
N LYS A 288 -22.73 -16.36 -25.03
CA LYS A 288 -22.65 -17.84 -24.91
C LYS A 288 -22.19 -18.41 -23.55
N GLY A 289 -22.40 -17.68 -22.44
CA GLY A 289 -21.98 -18.07 -21.09
C GLY A 289 -20.61 -17.55 -20.62
N PHE A 290 -19.89 -16.76 -21.42
CA PHE A 290 -18.66 -16.09 -20.99
C PHE A 290 -18.92 -15.04 -19.90
N GLN A 291 -18.03 -14.94 -18.92
CA GLN A 291 -18.12 -13.98 -17.82
C GLN A 291 -17.59 -12.60 -18.26
N VAL A 292 -18.35 -11.54 -17.99
CA VAL A 292 -18.01 -10.16 -18.38
C VAL A 292 -17.25 -9.48 -17.24
N HIS A 293 -16.05 -8.98 -17.54
CA HIS A 293 -15.27 -8.15 -16.64
C HIS A 293 -15.42 -6.68 -17.04
N VAL A 294 -15.81 -5.81 -16.09
CA VAL A 294 -16.07 -4.38 -16.34
C VAL A 294 -14.79 -3.57 -16.12
N TRP A 295 -14.40 -2.75 -17.11
CA TRP A 295 -13.13 -2.00 -17.21
C TRP A 295 -13.32 -0.60 -17.82
N LYS A 296 -12.35 0.33 -17.68
CA LYS A 296 -12.39 1.74 -18.17
C LYS A 296 -10.99 2.47 -17.96
N PRO A 297 -10.64 3.56 -18.70
CA PRO A 297 -9.49 4.52 -18.55
C PRO A 297 -8.99 5.11 -17.19
N ALA A 298 -8.15 6.18 -17.21
CA ALA A 298 -8.06 7.33 -16.26
C ALA A 298 -7.81 8.60 -17.11
N ALA A 299 -8.20 9.82 -16.69
CA ALA A 299 -8.29 10.99 -17.60
C ALA A 299 -7.00 11.29 -18.40
N SER A 300 -7.16 11.50 -19.72
CA SER A 300 -6.06 11.79 -20.65
C SER A 300 -6.54 12.72 -21.78
N ARG A 301 -6.67 14.02 -21.47
CA ARG A 301 -6.65 15.18 -22.39
C ARG A 301 -6.68 16.48 -21.57
N LEU A 302 -6.25 17.58 -22.20
CA LEU A 302 -6.17 18.93 -21.61
C LEU A 302 -7.20 19.91 -22.20
N GLU A 303 -8.00 19.48 -23.21
CA GLU A 303 -8.93 20.35 -23.94
C GLU A 303 -10.39 19.86 -23.92
N SER A 304 -10.65 18.60 -23.60
CA SER A 304 -11.99 18.04 -23.39
C SER A 304 -12.16 17.55 -21.95
N ALA A 305 -13.36 17.71 -21.37
CA ALA A 305 -13.69 17.23 -20.02
C ALA A 305 -13.96 15.71 -19.97
N GLU A 306 -13.34 14.94 -20.87
CA GLU A 306 -13.57 13.50 -21.05
C GLU A 306 -12.69 12.68 -20.10
N ILE A 307 -13.29 11.78 -19.32
CA ILE A 307 -12.61 11.10 -18.22
C ILE A 307 -12.78 9.58 -18.26
N PHE A 308 -11.64 8.88 -18.14
CA PHE A 308 -11.50 7.47 -17.77
C PHE A 308 -11.59 7.22 -16.23
N VAL A 309 -11.94 6.02 -15.72
CA VAL A 309 -11.71 5.58 -14.31
C VAL A 309 -11.47 4.04 -14.26
N VAL A 310 -10.37 3.54 -13.66
CA VAL A 310 -9.87 2.16 -13.91
C VAL A 310 -10.60 1.05 -13.11
N CYS A 311 -10.91 -0.06 -13.78
CA CYS A 311 -11.41 -1.29 -13.14
C CYS A 311 -10.77 -2.57 -13.75
N GLU A 312 -9.54 -2.94 -13.37
CA GLU A 312 -8.88 -4.17 -13.87
C GLU A 312 -9.53 -5.47 -13.39
N LYS A 313 -10.35 -5.42 -12.33
CA LYS A 313 -10.83 -6.60 -11.59
C LYS A 313 -12.29 -6.41 -11.19
N TYR A 314 -13.15 -7.37 -11.53
CA TYR A 314 -14.52 -7.47 -11.02
C TYR A 314 -14.54 -8.37 -9.79
N SER A 315 -14.92 -7.82 -8.63
CA SER A 315 -14.90 -8.55 -7.34
C SER A 315 -15.92 -9.70 -7.27
N LYS A 316 -16.88 -9.76 -8.21
CA LYS A 316 -17.97 -10.75 -8.29
C LYS A 316 -18.52 -11.17 -6.90
N PRO A 317 -19.04 -10.22 -6.10
CA PRO A 317 -19.65 -10.57 -4.82
C PRO A 317 -20.93 -11.37 -5.07
N ASP A 318 -21.20 -12.38 -4.24
CA ASP A 318 -22.41 -13.22 -4.37
C ASP A 318 -23.72 -12.42 -4.25
N LYS A 319 -23.65 -11.26 -3.60
CA LYS A 319 -24.70 -10.24 -3.56
C LYS A 319 -24.08 -8.87 -3.78
N VAL A 320 -24.60 -8.13 -4.76
CA VAL A 320 -24.36 -6.68 -4.91
C VAL A 320 -25.43 -5.96 -4.10
N ASP A 321 -25.05 -4.96 -3.31
CA ASP A 321 -26.01 -4.08 -2.65
C ASP A 321 -26.85 -3.33 -3.72
N PRO A 322 -28.19 -3.46 -3.73
CA PRO A 322 -29.04 -2.76 -4.71
C PRO A 322 -28.88 -1.24 -4.68
N ASP A 323 -28.50 -0.66 -3.55
CA ASP A 323 -28.34 0.79 -3.40
C ASP A 323 -27.14 1.33 -4.19
N LEU A 324 -26.08 0.54 -4.37
CA LEU A 324 -24.92 0.91 -5.20
C LEU A 324 -25.24 1.01 -6.69
N LEU A 325 -26.33 0.38 -7.14
CA LEU A 325 -26.81 0.43 -8.52
C LEU A 325 -27.97 1.44 -8.69
N ASN A 326 -28.44 2.05 -7.60
CA ASN A 326 -29.54 3.00 -7.63
C ASN A 326 -29.01 4.42 -7.91
N VAL A 327 -29.19 4.86 -9.16
CA VAL A 327 -28.82 6.20 -9.65
C VAL A 327 -29.22 7.32 -8.68
N LYS A 328 -30.42 7.27 -8.09
CA LYS A 328 -30.89 8.30 -7.16
C LYS A 328 -30.08 8.36 -5.87
N LYS A 329 -29.54 7.24 -5.39
CA LYS A 329 -28.70 7.16 -4.19
C LYS A 329 -27.23 7.49 -4.48
N VAL A 330 -26.73 7.09 -5.65
CA VAL A 330 -25.36 7.40 -6.11
C VAL A 330 -25.13 8.92 -6.23
N PHE A 331 -26.14 9.67 -6.64
CA PHE A 331 -26.10 11.13 -6.74
C PHE A 331 -26.78 11.87 -5.56
N LEU A 332 -26.99 11.21 -4.42
CA LEU A 332 -27.28 11.94 -3.19
C LEU A 332 -26.01 12.71 -2.80
N GLU A 333 -26.10 14.04 -2.76
CA GLU A 333 -25.08 14.81 -2.08
C GLU A 333 -24.99 14.34 -0.62
N PRO A 334 -23.78 14.08 -0.09
CA PRO A 334 -23.65 13.83 1.33
C PRO A 334 -24.18 15.06 2.06
N ASN A 335 -24.98 14.84 3.11
CA ASN A 335 -25.23 15.89 4.09
C ASN A 335 -23.87 16.27 4.70
N LEU A 336 -23.22 17.26 4.09
CA LEU A 336 -22.20 18.05 4.73
C LEU A 336 -22.90 18.74 5.89
N ASP A 337 -22.91 18.09 7.06
CA ASP A 337 -23.23 18.75 8.32
C ASP A 337 -22.48 20.08 8.30
N PRO A 338 -23.18 21.24 8.21
CA PRO A 338 -22.52 22.52 8.06
C PRO A 338 -21.66 22.69 9.30
N ALA A 339 -20.34 22.59 9.10
CA ALA A 339 -19.38 22.30 10.15
C ALA A 339 -19.66 23.22 11.34
N LYS A 340 -20.09 22.63 12.48
CA LYS A 340 -20.70 23.35 13.61
C LYS A 340 -20.04 24.71 13.75
N PRO A 341 -20.75 25.83 13.47
CA PRO A 341 -20.11 27.12 13.32
C PRO A 341 -19.35 27.39 14.61
N ASN A 342 -18.02 27.50 14.51
CA ASN A 342 -17.17 27.56 15.68
C ASN A 342 -17.53 28.83 16.45
N SER A 343 -18.35 28.69 17.49
CA SER A 343 -18.98 29.81 18.17
C SER A 343 -17.98 30.61 19.02
N GLN A 344 -16.78 30.05 19.24
CA GLN A 344 -15.62 30.77 19.75
C GLN A 344 -14.95 31.65 18.66
N ALA A 345 -15.09 31.33 17.37
CA ALA A 345 -14.60 32.17 16.28
C ALA A 345 -15.35 33.51 16.16
N LEU A 346 -16.56 33.63 16.73
CA LEU A 346 -17.24 34.92 16.94
C LEU A 346 -16.55 35.82 17.99
N LEU A 347 -15.66 35.26 18.81
CA LEU A 347 -14.89 35.94 19.86
C LEU A 347 -13.42 36.14 19.46
N LEU A 348 -12.90 35.36 18.50
CA LEU A 348 -11.48 35.33 18.12
C LEU A 348 -11.22 36.20 16.89
N ASN A 349 -10.40 37.24 17.05
CA ASN A 349 -9.96 38.16 15.99
C ASN A 349 -9.07 37.47 14.92
N LYS A 350 -9.66 36.64 14.04
CA LYS A 350 -9.02 36.16 12.81
C LYS A 350 -9.86 36.53 11.59
N LYS A 351 -9.33 37.44 10.78
CA LYS A 351 -9.83 37.72 9.42
C LYS A 351 -9.64 36.46 8.56
N THR A 352 -10.64 35.60 8.49
CA THR A 352 -10.71 34.59 7.43
C THR A 352 -10.89 35.33 6.10
N LYS A 353 -10.12 34.94 5.07
CA LYS A 353 -10.35 35.45 3.71
C LYS A 353 -11.77 35.04 3.31
N LYS A 354 -12.61 35.99 2.89
CA LYS A 354 -13.86 35.64 2.20
C LYS A 354 -13.50 34.76 1.00
N ALA A 355 -14.11 33.58 0.92
CA ALA A 355 -14.10 32.81 -0.31
C ALA A 355 -14.70 33.66 -1.44
N ARG A 356 -14.26 33.45 -2.69
CA ARG A 356 -14.96 34.03 -3.83
C ARG A 356 -16.39 33.48 -3.85
N ALA A 357 -17.35 34.36 -4.06
CA ALA A 357 -18.73 33.95 -4.25
C ALA A 357 -18.86 33.34 -5.65
N GLU A 358 -18.93 32.02 -5.71
CA GLU A 358 -19.51 31.32 -6.86
C GLU A 358 -21.04 31.39 -6.68
N GLY A 359 -21.74 31.80 -7.74
CA GLY A 359 -23.18 32.03 -7.69
C GLY A 359 -23.94 30.71 -7.62
N TYR A 360 -24.90 30.60 -6.71
CA TYR A 360 -25.85 29.50 -6.70
C TYR A 360 -26.87 29.68 -7.82
N ALA A 361 -27.22 28.59 -8.48
CA ALA A 361 -28.38 28.56 -9.39
C ALA A 361 -29.67 28.79 -8.58
N GLU A 362 -30.63 29.49 -9.18
CA GLU A 362 -31.91 29.81 -8.56
C GLU A 362 -32.82 28.58 -8.44
N SER A 363 -32.72 27.86 -7.33
CA SER A 363 -33.75 26.91 -6.88
C SER A 363 -33.89 26.94 -5.36
N ASP A 364 -35.12 27.13 -4.88
CA ASP A 364 -35.59 26.94 -3.50
C ASP A 364 -35.09 27.91 -2.40
N GLY A 365 -35.32 29.20 -2.63
CA GLY A 365 -36.38 29.89 -1.87
C GLY A 365 -36.25 30.11 -0.35
N LEU A 366 -35.12 29.83 0.32
CA LEU A 366 -34.97 30.06 1.77
C LEU A 366 -33.70 30.83 2.18
N THR A 367 -33.73 32.16 2.05
CA THR A 367 -32.99 33.04 2.97
C THR A 367 -33.68 32.99 4.35
N LEU A 368 -33.37 31.96 5.13
CA LEU A 368 -33.91 31.74 6.48
C LEU A 368 -33.43 32.82 7.46
N HIS A 369 -34.19 33.92 7.53
CA HIS A 369 -34.14 34.84 8.67
C HIS A 369 -34.64 34.10 9.93
N LYS A 370 -33.72 33.49 10.67
CA LYS A 370 -34.03 32.68 11.85
C LYS A 370 -34.18 33.59 13.08
N THR A 371 -35.43 33.92 13.40
CA THR A 371 -35.79 34.66 14.63
C THR A 371 -35.82 33.70 15.82
N ILE A 372 -35.31 34.12 16.99
CA ILE A 372 -35.53 33.43 18.27
C ILE A 372 -36.10 34.36 19.33
N ASP A 373 -36.83 33.82 20.30
CA ASP A 373 -37.36 34.59 21.42
C ASP A 373 -36.27 34.88 22.48
N ALA A 374 -36.33 36.08 23.07
CA ALA A 374 -35.37 36.57 24.05
C ALA A 374 -35.31 35.68 25.30
N THR A 375 -36.45 35.18 25.78
CA THR A 375 -36.50 34.21 26.88
C THR A 375 -35.71 32.94 26.54
N THR A 376 -35.90 32.35 25.35
CA THR A 376 -35.17 31.15 24.90
C THR A 376 -33.66 31.42 24.77
N PHE A 377 -33.29 32.61 24.28
CA PHE A 377 -31.89 33.03 24.22
C PHE A 377 -31.25 33.13 25.62
N VAL A 378 -31.88 33.85 26.55
CA VAL A 378 -31.35 34.12 27.90
C VAL A 378 -31.20 32.87 28.74
N HIS A 379 -32.11 31.90 28.61
CA HIS A 379 -32.07 30.64 29.37
C HIS A 379 -31.23 29.54 28.70
N SER A 380 -30.67 29.78 27.52
CA SER A 380 -29.85 28.80 26.81
C SER A 380 -28.47 28.63 27.45
N SER A 381 -28.02 27.38 27.58
CA SER A 381 -26.64 27.04 27.99
C SER A 381 -25.62 27.31 26.88
N SER A 382 -26.06 27.37 25.61
CA SER A 382 -25.24 27.53 24.40
C SER A 382 -25.57 28.81 23.61
N ALA A 383 -25.75 29.93 24.30
CA ALA A 383 -26.13 31.23 23.72
C ALA A 383 -25.26 31.68 22.52
N LEU A 384 -23.98 31.32 22.47
CA LEU A 384 -23.09 31.65 21.34
C LEU A 384 -23.41 30.82 20.07
N ASP A 385 -23.82 29.57 20.22
CA ASP A 385 -24.24 28.72 19.10
C ASP A 385 -25.58 29.21 18.51
N LEU A 386 -26.49 29.66 19.38
CA LEU A 386 -27.74 30.29 18.95
C LEU A 386 -27.46 31.57 18.15
N LEU A 387 -26.64 32.49 18.68
CA LEU A 387 -26.24 33.72 17.97
C LEU A 387 -25.55 33.46 16.62
N ALA A 388 -24.82 32.35 16.48
CA ALA A 388 -24.19 31.97 15.22
C ALA A 388 -25.20 31.55 14.14
N GLN A 389 -26.42 31.15 14.55
CA GLN A 389 -27.45 30.61 13.67
C GLN A 389 -28.66 31.54 13.51
N THR A 390 -28.76 32.64 14.27
CA THR A 390 -29.95 33.49 14.30
C THR A 390 -29.71 34.88 13.71
N SER A 391 -30.72 35.39 13.04
CA SER A 391 -30.68 36.67 12.31
C SER A 391 -31.30 37.81 13.13
N SER A 392 -32.16 37.49 14.09
CA SER A 392 -32.88 38.44 14.93
C SER A 392 -33.30 37.78 16.25
N ILE A 393 -33.47 38.60 17.29
CA ILE A 393 -34.02 38.17 18.59
C ILE A 393 -35.30 38.98 18.84
N LYS A 394 -36.41 38.29 19.05
CA LYS A 394 -37.71 38.88 19.36
C LYS A 394 -37.87 39.03 20.87
N LEU A 395 -38.27 40.21 21.33
CA LEU A 395 -38.64 40.40 22.74
C LEU A 395 -40.05 39.81 22.95
N ASP A 396 -40.13 38.71 23.71
CA ASP A 396 -41.32 37.86 23.82
C ASP A 396 -42.17 38.11 25.08
N GLN A 397 -41.66 38.87 26.05
CA GLN A 397 -42.35 39.17 27.32
C GLN A 397 -42.18 40.65 27.69
N PRO A 398 -43.21 41.30 28.27
CA PRO A 398 -43.20 42.74 28.58
C PRO A 398 -42.11 43.13 29.57
N LYS A 399 -41.66 42.21 30.44
CA LYS A 399 -40.50 42.42 31.33
C LYS A 399 -39.21 42.80 30.57
N TRP A 400 -39.06 42.34 29.32
CA TRP A 400 -37.91 42.69 28.47
C TRP A 400 -38.04 44.10 27.87
N SER A 401 -39.26 44.65 27.84
CA SER A 401 -39.57 46.00 27.35
C SER A 401 -39.54 47.04 28.48
N GLU A 402 -40.13 46.73 29.65
CA GLU A 402 -40.53 47.73 30.66
C GLU A 402 -39.47 48.13 31.71
N ALA A 403 -38.29 47.53 31.73
CA ALA A 403 -37.31 47.75 32.80
C ALA A 403 -36.34 48.95 32.57
N PRO A 404 -35.86 49.62 33.64
CA PRO A 404 -35.66 51.08 33.62
C PRO A 404 -34.36 51.63 33.01
N GLU A 405 -33.40 50.77 32.64
CA GLU A 405 -32.05 51.20 32.21
C GLU A 405 -31.78 51.00 30.69
N THR A 406 -32.82 50.95 29.86
CA THR A 406 -32.70 50.98 28.38
C THR A 406 -33.98 51.53 27.74
N THR A 407 -33.93 52.70 27.11
CA THR A 407 -34.94 53.09 26.11
C THR A 407 -34.68 52.34 24.80
N ASP A 408 -35.75 52.05 24.04
CA ASP A 408 -35.63 51.25 22.81
C ASP A 408 -34.71 51.89 21.75
N GLU A 409 -34.60 53.22 21.73
CA GLU A 409 -33.62 53.95 20.90
C GLU A 409 -32.16 53.60 21.22
N GLU A 410 -31.80 53.41 22.50
CA GLU A 410 -30.41 53.09 22.88
C GLU A 410 -30.03 51.66 22.46
N LEU A 411 -30.95 50.71 22.57
CA LEU A 411 -30.72 49.33 22.12
C LEU A 411 -30.60 49.24 20.59
N ALA A 412 -31.45 49.96 19.86
CA ALA A 412 -31.39 50.07 18.40
C ALA A 412 -30.11 50.78 17.93
N ASN A 413 -29.71 51.87 18.58
CA ASN A 413 -28.46 52.57 18.29
C ASN A 413 -27.24 51.69 18.58
N ILE A 414 -27.20 50.96 19.71
CA ILE A 414 -26.10 50.03 20.01
C ILE A 414 -26.03 48.88 19.01
N GLU A 415 -27.16 48.38 18.47
CA GLU A 415 -27.14 47.40 17.38
C GLU A 415 -26.61 47.99 16.07
N ALA A 416 -27.02 49.21 15.72
CA ALA A 416 -26.54 49.93 14.55
C ALA A 416 -25.04 50.31 14.65
N GLU A 417 -24.54 50.64 15.84
CA GLU A 417 -23.13 50.87 16.12
C GLU A 417 -22.32 49.56 16.11
N ILE A 418 -22.84 48.47 16.70
CA ILE A 418 -22.21 47.14 16.61
C ILE A 418 -22.12 46.65 15.16
N ALA A 419 -23.02 47.07 14.26
CA ALA A 419 -22.87 46.81 12.84
C ALA A 419 -21.66 47.58 12.24
N ARG A 420 -21.48 48.86 12.59
CA ARG A 420 -20.52 49.79 11.94
C ARG A 420 -19.13 49.93 12.59
N ALA A 421 -18.98 49.65 13.88
CA ALA A 421 -17.76 49.91 14.65
C ALA A 421 -16.56 49.00 14.30
N SER A 422 -15.38 49.28 14.86
CA SER A 422 -14.20 48.40 14.76
C SER A 422 -14.29 47.17 15.68
N ALA A 423 -13.35 46.23 15.56
CA ALA A 423 -13.40 44.98 16.33
C ALA A 423 -13.20 45.17 17.84
N GLU A 424 -12.45 46.20 18.25
CA GLU A 424 -12.15 46.49 19.66
C GLU A 424 -13.35 47.15 20.34
N GLU A 425 -13.93 48.19 19.72
CA GLU A 425 -15.13 48.90 20.19
C GLU A 425 -16.35 47.98 20.35
N LYS A 426 -16.54 47.03 19.43
CA LYS A 426 -17.62 46.03 19.52
C LYS A 426 -17.54 45.16 20.78
N SER A 427 -16.37 44.98 21.37
CA SER A 427 -16.20 44.20 22.61
C SER A 427 -16.81 44.92 23.81
N GLU A 428 -16.54 46.22 23.94
CA GLU A 428 -17.05 47.05 25.03
C GLU A 428 -18.55 47.33 24.90
N LEU A 429 -19.02 47.67 23.69
CA LEU A 429 -20.45 47.85 23.40
C LEU A 429 -21.27 46.58 23.72
N LYS A 430 -20.75 45.39 23.39
CA LYS A 430 -21.38 44.11 23.73
C LYS A 430 -21.34 43.80 25.22
N LYS A 431 -20.28 44.15 25.94
CA LYS A 431 -20.23 44.04 27.42
C LYS A 431 -21.25 44.99 28.06
N LYS A 432 -21.36 46.24 27.58
CA LYS A 432 -22.33 47.25 28.04
C LYS A 432 -23.76 46.73 27.83
N LYS A 433 -24.11 46.29 26.62
CA LYS A 433 -25.42 45.68 26.31
C LYS A 433 -25.73 44.45 27.18
N LYS A 434 -24.74 43.58 27.43
CA LYS A 434 -24.92 42.38 28.29
C LYS A 434 -25.06 42.73 29.78
N LYS A 435 -24.46 43.83 30.24
CA LYS A 435 -24.64 44.36 31.60
C LYS A 435 -26.07 44.89 31.76
N MET A 436 -26.48 45.80 30.87
CA MET A 436 -27.83 46.37 30.83
C MET A 436 -28.91 45.29 30.77
N LEU A 437 -28.78 44.27 29.90
CA LEU A 437 -29.72 43.15 29.82
C LEU A 437 -29.72 42.21 31.05
N ARG A 438 -28.65 42.19 31.85
CA ARG A 438 -28.59 41.43 33.12
C ARG A 438 -29.17 42.22 34.29
N GLU A 439 -29.01 43.53 34.29
CA GLU A 439 -29.69 44.43 35.23
C GLU A 439 -31.20 44.48 34.91
N LYS A 440 -31.59 44.36 33.63
CA LYS A 440 -32.98 44.17 33.15
C LYS A 440 -33.66 42.85 33.57
N ALA A 441 -32.92 41.90 34.16
CA ALA A 441 -33.38 40.55 34.47
C ALA A 441 -33.41 40.23 35.98
N LYS A 442 -33.15 41.22 36.83
CA LYS A 442 -33.33 41.19 38.29
C LYS A 442 -34.55 42.02 38.68
#